data_AF-A0A838XI49-F1
#
_entry.id   AF-A0A838XI49-F1
#
_cell.length_a   1.000
_cell.length_b   1.000
_cell.length_c   1.000
_cell.angle_alpha   90.00
_cell.angle_beta   90.00
_cell.angle_gamma   90.00
#
_symmetry.space_group_name_H-M   'P 1'
#
loop_
_entity.id
_entity.type
_entity.pdbx_description
1 polymer ?
#
loop_
_entity_poly.entity_id
_entity_poly.type
_entity_poly.pdbx_seq_one_letter_code
_entity_poly.pdbx_strand_id
1 'polypeptide(L)'
;MTDRHLRALPDLPTPPAPDPSYARMAAHEFLRKPRIRDYPYGPCFDLLEDTIGHHVRRGGDPWRWMPSDADHVLGRSLEEPPMNAPDQLRLLPDLLGDFIEFAHRDDVPVEQTRETLGTIDRLRPEFLRLIGADGWQTPAMRWAYAEPTHPLQDLADLVGDLTALEHLDTTPLPDEPFGWTEVPGTLVPVFEDLVPLLDSCADQWLTVEHRTAMRRLAATVARRDPRPLRRGPLLRRAAAIAWIVLRANDDLGPGRQRLMTAKDLSARFGLRSEVSSPARSMLRAAGGSQCWSAEFGDRVRVGDARLLTARRRERIVTERDRRAPTFIGEDAPASFLDPFKKTH
;
A
#
# COMPACT_ATOMS: atom_id res chain seq x y z
N MET A 1 44.75 15.76 30.51
CA MET A 1 45.58 14.59 30.18
C MET A 1 44.99 13.43 30.96
N THR A 2 44.19 12.54 30.40
CA THR A 2 44.59 11.63 29.32
C THR A 2 43.39 11.27 28.44
N ASP A 3 43.58 11.45 27.14
CA ASP A 3 42.69 11.11 26.05
C ASP A 3 42.79 9.60 25.77
N ARG A 4 41.68 8.86 25.75
CA ARG A 4 41.65 7.41 25.48
C ARG A 4 40.95 7.20 24.15
N HIS A 5 41.76 7.04 23.11
CA HIS A 5 41.39 6.69 21.75
C HIS A 5 40.36 5.54 21.68
N LEU A 6 39.10 5.88 21.37
CA LEU A 6 38.17 4.95 20.73
C LEU A 6 38.51 4.93 19.23
N ARG A 7 39.25 3.91 18.81
CA ARG A 7 39.37 3.58 17.38
C ARG A 7 38.00 3.09 16.89
N ALA A 8 37.42 3.82 15.94
CA ALA A 8 36.27 3.35 15.18
C ALA A 8 36.63 2.04 14.47
N LEU A 9 35.84 0.99 14.71
CA LEU A 9 35.86 -0.21 13.88
C LEU A 9 35.42 0.18 12.46
N PRO A 10 36.07 -0.33 11.40
CA PRO A 10 35.62 -0.08 10.04
C PRO A 10 34.21 -0.64 9.84
N ASP A 11 33.33 0.16 9.24
CA ASP A 11 32.02 -0.29 8.75
C ASP A 11 32.22 -1.51 7.85
N LEU A 12 31.82 -2.68 8.33
CA LEU A 12 31.69 -3.84 7.47
C LEU A 12 30.54 -3.55 6.49
N PRO A 13 30.73 -3.77 5.18
CA PRO A 13 29.65 -3.56 4.21
C PRO A 13 28.46 -4.42 4.61
N THR A 14 27.30 -3.78 4.75
CA THR A 14 26.02 -4.49 4.89
C THR A 14 25.88 -5.40 3.67
N PRO A 15 25.66 -6.72 3.83
CA PRO A 15 25.53 -7.62 2.70
C PRO A 15 24.41 -7.11 1.77
N PRO A 16 24.56 -7.24 0.44
CA PRO A 16 23.53 -6.82 -0.49
C PRO A 16 22.20 -7.50 -0.13
N ALA A 17 21.09 -6.78 -0.29
CA ALA A 17 19.77 -7.37 -0.12
C ALA A 17 19.67 -8.61 -1.03
N PRO A 18 19.30 -9.78 -0.48
CA PRO A 18 19.30 -11.01 -1.26
C PRO A 18 18.29 -10.91 -2.41
N ASP A 19 18.71 -11.39 -3.59
CA ASP A 19 17.96 -11.29 -4.84
C ASP A 19 16.64 -12.08 -4.75
N PRO A 20 15.47 -11.46 -5.05
CA PRO A 20 14.18 -12.16 -5.11
C PRO A 20 14.19 -13.40 -6.02
N SER A 21 15.11 -13.49 -6.98
CA SER A 21 15.29 -14.66 -7.86
C SER A 21 15.61 -15.96 -7.10
N TYR A 22 16.20 -15.89 -5.91
CA TYR A 22 16.57 -17.07 -5.11
C TYR A 22 15.35 -17.82 -4.57
N ALA A 23 14.28 -17.11 -4.18
CA ALA A 23 13.06 -17.73 -3.69
C ALA A 23 12.35 -18.54 -4.78
N ARG A 24 12.31 -17.96 -5.99
CA ARG A 24 11.78 -18.60 -7.18
C ARG A 24 12.53 -19.88 -7.53
N MET A 25 13.86 -19.81 -7.51
CA MET A 25 14.73 -20.95 -7.81
C MET A 25 14.54 -22.07 -6.79
N ALA A 26 14.54 -21.76 -5.50
CA ALA A 26 14.36 -22.75 -4.44
C ALA A 26 12.99 -23.45 -4.50
N ALA A 27 11.92 -22.69 -4.71
CA ALA A 27 10.57 -23.26 -4.89
C ALA A 27 10.50 -24.16 -6.12
N HIS A 28 11.06 -23.72 -7.26
CA HIS A 28 11.09 -24.49 -8.51
C HIS A 28 11.90 -25.77 -8.35
N GLU A 29 13.08 -25.70 -7.74
CA GLU A 29 13.97 -26.84 -7.56
C GLU A 29 13.33 -27.91 -6.66
N PHE A 30 12.72 -27.48 -5.56
CA PHE A 30 11.95 -28.35 -4.70
C PHE A 30 10.80 -29.01 -5.48
N LEU A 31 9.96 -28.24 -6.19
CA LEU A 31 8.70 -28.72 -6.84
C LEU A 31 8.89 -29.63 -8.05
N ARG A 32 10.11 -29.78 -8.55
CA ARG A 32 10.42 -30.69 -9.66
C ARG A 32 10.99 -32.04 -9.22
N LYS A 33 11.31 -32.21 -7.94
CA LYS A 33 11.84 -33.49 -7.43
C LYS A 33 10.69 -34.45 -7.09
N PRO A 34 10.84 -35.77 -7.33
CA PRO A 34 9.87 -36.77 -6.87
C PRO A 34 9.73 -36.74 -5.35
N ARG A 35 8.50 -36.84 -4.81
CA ARG A 35 8.24 -36.74 -3.36
C ARG A 35 7.19 -37.73 -2.86
N ILE A 36 7.10 -37.81 -1.53
CA ILE A 36 6.12 -38.62 -0.80
C ILE A 36 4.71 -38.03 -0.92
N ARG A 37 4.58 -36.70 -0.94
CA ARG A 37 3.31 -35.99 -1.14
C ARG A 37 3.27 -35.32 -2.51
N ASP A 38 2.15 -35.49 -3.19
CA ASP A 38 1.88 -34.84 -4.48
C ASP A 38 1.27 -33.46 -4.23
N TYR A 39 1.97 -32.41 -4.67
CA TYR A 39 1.54 -31.03 -4.52
C TYR A 39 1.19 -30.44 -5.88
N PRO A 40 0.03 -29.76 -6.04
CA PRO A 40 -0.31 -29.12 -7.31
C PRO A 40 0.72 -28.03 -7.62
N TYR A 41 1.51 -28.25 -8.68
CA TYR A 41 2.70 -27.47 -8.97
C TYR A 41 2.46 -25.95 -8.94
N GLY A 42 1.52 -25.43 -9.73
CA GLY A 42 1.27 -23.99 -9.85
C GLY A 42 0.89 -23.33 -8.53
N PRO A 43 -0.21 -23.73 -7.87
CA PRO A 43 -0.64 -23.12 -6.62
C PRO A 43 0.35 -23.30 -5.45
N CYS A 44 1.05 -24.42 -5.37
CA CYS A 44 2.08 -24.62 -4.34
C CYS A 44 3.38 -23.87 -4.64
N PHE A 45 3.72 -23.68 -5.92
CA PHE A 45 4.85 -22.86 -6.34
C PHE A 45 4.68 -21.42 -5.88
N ASP A 46 3.51 -20.86 -6.16
CA ASP A 46 3.13 -19.51 -5.79
C ASP A 46 3.17 -19.27 -4.27
N LEU A 47 2.56 -20.19 -3.51
CA LEU A 47 2.55 -20.17 -2.04
C LEU A 47 3.98 -20.26 -1.46
N LEU A 48 4.82 -21.12 -2.03
CA LEU A 48 6.17 -21.34 -1.54
C LEU A 48 7.15 -20.23 -1.97
N GLU A 49 7.03 -19.72 -3.19
CA GLU A 49 7.83 -18.58 -3.69
C GLU A 49 7.60 -17.35 -2.82
N ASP A 50 6.35 -17.04 -2.45
CA ASP A 50 6.06 -15.93 -1.54
C ASP A 50 6.62 -16.18 -0.13
N THR A 51 6.43 -17.39 0.40
CA THR A 51 6.92 -17.78 1.73
C THR A 51 8.44 -17.67 1.85
N ILE A 52 9.18 -18.26 0.90
CA ILE A 52 10.65 -18.18 0.85
C ILE A 52 11.06 -16.73 0.56
N GLY A 53 10.38 -16.04 -0.35
CA GLY A 53 10.67 -14.65 -0.69
C GLY A 53 10.58 -13.73 0.52
N HIS A 54 9.63 -13.97 1.43
CA HIS A 54 9.53 -13.21 2.67
C HIS A 54 10.68 -13.49 3.64
N HIS A 55 11.00 -14.76 3.86
CA HIS A 55 12.15 -15.17 4.66
C HIS A 55 13.44 -14.48 4.17
N VAL A 56 13.67 -14.53 2.86
CA VAL A 56 14.80 -13.91 2.19
C VAL A 56 14.81 -12.38 2.35
N ARG A 57 13.66 -11.69 2.17
CA ARG A 57 13.55 -10.23 2.38
C ARG A 57 13.87 -9.79 3.81
N ARG A 58 13.73 -10.68 4.80
CA ARG A 58 14.10 -10.45 6.19
C ARG A 58 15.58 -10.74 6.50
N GLY A 59 16.36 -11.08 5.48
CA GLY A 59 17.77 -11.44 5.62
C GLY A 59 18.01 -12.93 5.88
N GLY A 60 16.99 -13.77 5.72
CA GLY A 60 17.08 -15.21 5.82
C GLY A 60 17.77 -15.86 4.61
N ASP A 61 18.39 -17.02 4.82
CA ASP A 61 18.93 -17.85 3.75
C ASP A 61 17.83 -18.79 3.23
N PRO A 62 17.52 -18.80 1.92
CA PRO A 62 16.46 -19.65 1.37
C PRO A 62 16.64 -21.15 1.67
N TRP A 63 17.87 -21.60 1.91
CA TRP A 63 18.24 -22.99 2.16
C TRP A 63 18.47 -23.32 3.64
N ARG A 64 18.50 -22.31 4.53
CA ARG A 64 18.69 -22.51 5.97
C ARG A 64 17.56 -21.84 6.76
N TRP A 65 16.81 -22.67 7.47
CA TRP A 65 15.67 -22.27 8.27
C TRP A 65 15.94 -22.52 9.75
N MET A 66 15.49 -21.57 10.57
CA MET A 66 15.50 -21.66 12.02
C MET A 66 14.06 -21.83 12.54
N PRO A 67 13.89 -22.34 13.77
CA PRO A 67 12.58 -22.39 14.43
C PRO A 67 11.83 -21.06 14.41
N SER A 68 12.54 -19.94 14.59
CA SER A 68 11.98 -18.59 14.55
C SER A 68 11.48 -18.17 13.16
N ASP A 69 12.08 -18.70 12.10
CA ASP A 69 11.67 -18.38 10.72
C ASP A 69 10.36 -19.08 10.40
N ALA A 70 10.24 -20.36 10.78
CA ALA A 70 9.03 -21.16 10.62
C ALA A 70 7.84 -20.57 11.41
N ASP A 71 8.07 -20.19 12.66
CA ASP A 71 7.07 -19.50 13.50
C ASP A 71 6.60 -18.19 12.84
N HIS A 72 7.57 -17.38 12.39
CA HIS A 72 7.26 -16.08 11.80
C HIS A 72 6.48 -16.18 10.49
N VAL A 73 6.87 -17.07 9.57
CA VAL A 73 6.18 -17.19 8.28
C VAL A 73 4.76 -17.72 8.46
N LEU A 74 4.54 -18.71 9.32
CA LEU A 74 3.20 -19.22 9.62
C LEU A 74 2.32 -18.15 10.27
N GLY A 75 2.84 -17.40 11.24
CA GLY A 75 2.11 -16.28 11.84
C GLY A 75 1.75 -15.21 10.82
N ARG A 76 2.71 -14.80 9.99
CA ARG A 76 2.51 -13.80 8.92
C ARG A 76 1.48 -14.25 7.90
N SER A 77 1.50 -15.51 7.49
CA SER A 77 0.56 -16.06 6.51
C SER A 77 -0.89 -16.03 6.99
N LEU A 78 -1.14 -16.02 8.30
CA LEU A 78 -2.48 -15.82 8.88
C LEU A 78 -2.95 -14.36 8.81
N GLU A 79 -2.03 -13.40 8.83
CA GLU A 79 -2.33 -11.96 8.77
C GLU A 79 -2.41 -11.46 7.32
N GLU A 80 -1.48 -11.91 6.50
CA GLU A 80 -1.24 -11.49 5.11
C GLU A 80 -1.05 -12.74 4.21
N PRO A 81 -2.13 -13.44 3.85
CA PRO A 81 -2.05 -14.61 2.99
C PRO A 81 -1.65 -14.21 1.58
N PRO A 82 -0.92 -15.09 0.85
CA PRO A 82 -0.53 -14.82 -0.53
C PRO A 82 -1.77 -14.67 -1.42
N MET A 83 -1.81 -13.58 -2.20
CA MET A 83 -2.99 -13.18 -2.98
C MET A 83 -3.39 -14.19 -4.07
N ASN A 84 -2.45 -15.00 -4.55
CA ASN A 84 -2.61 -15.94 -5.66
C ASN A 84 -3.00 -17.36 -5.23
N ALA A 85 -2.91 -17.71 -3.94
CA ALA A 85 -3.24 -19.06 -3.47
C ALA A 85 -3.92 -19.13 -2.07
N PRO A 86 -4.91 -18.27 -1.76
CA PRO A 86 -5.60 -18.26 -0.46
C PRO A 86 -6.21 -19.62 -0.07
N ASP A 87 -6.81 -20.34 -1.04
CA ASP A 87 -7.42 -21.66 -0.82
C ASP A 87 -6.40 -22.78 -0.55
N GLN A 88 -5.12 -22.52 -0.83
CA GLN A 88 -4.02 -23.46 -0.62
C GLN A 88 -3.27 -23.18 0.67
N LEU A 89 -3.62 -22.15 1.43
CA LEU A 89 -2.92 -21.81 2.66
C LEU A 89 -2.95 -22.95 3.68
N ARG A 90 -4.02 -23.75 3.68
CA ARG A 90 -4.13 -25.00 4.45
C ARG A 90 -2.99 -25.99 4.19
N LEU A 91 -2.35 -25.93 3.01
CA LEU A 91 -1.21 -26.78 2.65
C LEU A 91 0.11 -26.24 3.20
N LEU A 92 0.18 -24.97 3.64
CA LEU A 92 1.43 -24.32 3.98
C LEU A 92 2.25 -25.05 5.07
N PRO A 93 1.67 -25.53 6.19
CA PRO A 93 2.47 -26.22 7.22
C PRO A 93 3.13 -27.49 6.69
N ASP A 94 2.41 -28.27 5.87
CA ASP A 94 2.95 -29.46 5.23
C ASP A 94 3.98 -29.12 4.16
N LEU A 95 3.65 -28.18 3.29
CA LEU A 95 4.52 -27.76 2.19
C LEU A 95 5.83 -27.16 2.69
N LEU A 96 5.78 -26.35 3.75
CA LEU A 96 6.96 -25.76 4.40
C LEU A 96 7.80 -26.82 5.11
N GLY A 97 7.16 -27.77 5.80
CA GLY A 97 7.88 -28.89 6.43
C GLY A 97 8.67 -29.73 5.43
N ASP A 98 8.00 -30.17 4.37
CA ASP A 98 8.63 -30.93 3.28
C ASP A 98 9.74 -30.11 2.58
N PHE A 99 9.56 -28.79 2.43
CA PHE A 99 10.58 -27.91 1.87
C PHE A 99 11.81 -27.78 2.78
N ILE A 100 11.62 -27.64 4.08
CA ILE A 100 12.72 -27.52 5.05
C ILE A 100 13.52 -28.82 5.11
N GLU A 101 12.86 -29.98 5.09
CA GLU A 101 13.55 -31.27 4.96
C GLU A 101 14.39 -31.34 3.70
N PHE A 102 13.84 -30.87 2.56
CA PHE A 102 14.57 -30.81 1.31
C PHE A 102 15.76 -29.85 1.36
N ALA A 103 15.59 -28.66 1.93
CA ALA A 103 16.62 -27.63 2.01
C ALA A 103 17.77 -28.01 2.97
N HIS A 104 17.43 -28.67 4.07
CA HIS A 104 18.39 -29.02 5.13
C HIS A 104 19.19 -30.30 4.87
N ARG A 105 18.87 -31.05 3.81
CA ARG A 105 19.35 -32.42 3.60
C ARG A 105 20.88 -32.60 3.67
N ASP A 106 21.65 -31.62 3.20
CA ASP A 106 23.10 -31.77 2.99
C ASP A 106 23.92 -30.88 3.93
N ASP A 107 23.37 -29.76 4.42
CA ASP A 107 24.15 -28.64 4.98
C ASP A 107 23.71 -28.15 6.37
N VAL A 108 22.70 -28.80 6.98
CA VAL A 108 22.14 -28.40 8.28
C VAL A 108 22.10 -29.59 9.26
N PRO A 109 22.54 -29.44 10.53
CA PRO A 109 22.49 -30.50 11.53
C PRO A 109 21.08 -31.05 11.76
N VAL A 110 20.98 -32.37 11.95
CA VAL A 110 19.71 -33.09 12.14
C VAL A 110 18.92 -32.55 13.34
N GLU A 111 19.60 -32.14 14.41
CA GLU A 111 19.00 -31.55 15.60
C GLU A 111 18.29 -30.23 15.28
N GLN A 112 18.93 -29.35 14.49
CA GLN A 112 18.36 -28.06 14.08
C GLN A 112 17.17 -28.27 13.14
N THR A 113 17.27 -29.23 12.22
CA THR A 113 16.15 -29.62 11.34
C THR A 113 14.97 -30.12 12.17
N ARG A 114 15.22 -31.01 13.14
CA ARG A 114 14.19 -31.54 14.05
C ARG A 114 13.52 -30.45 14.87
N GLU A 115 14.29 -29.49 15.39
CA GLU A 115 13.75 -28.36 16.16
C GLU A 115 12.86 -27.43 15.31
N THR A 116 13.27 -27.18 14.06
CA THR A 116 12.51 -26.35 13.12
C THR A 116 11.20 -27.02 12.72
N LEU A 117 11.25 -28.31 12.36
CA LEU A 117 10.05 -29.10 12.05
C LEU A 117 9.13 -29.24 13.27
N GLY A 118 9.68 -29.44 14.46
CA GLY A 118 8.92 -29.47 15.70
C GLY A 118 8.17 -28.16 16.00
N THR A 119 8.70 -27.02 15.54
CA THR A 119 7.98 -25.75 15.61
C THR A 119 6.76 -25.72 14.69
N ILE A 120 6.90 -26.20 13.45
CA ILE A 120 5.80 -26.31 12.49
C ILE A 120 4.71 -27.23 13.05
N ASP A 121 5.09 -28.40 13.56
CA ASP A 121 4.12 -29.37 14.11
C ASP A 121 3.38 -28.85 15.33
N ARG A 122 4.04 -28.04 16.17
CA ARG A 122 3.39 -27.38 17.31
C ARG A 122 2.37 -26.32 16.87
N LEU A 123 2.67 -25.56 15.82
CA LEU A 123 1.81 -24.46 15.35
C LEU A 123 0.68 -24.92 14.43
N ARG A 124 0.89 -26.03 13.70
CA ARG A 124 -0.04 -26.59 12.71
C ARG A 124 -1.50 -26.68 13.18
N PRO A 125 -1.83 -27.21 14.38
CA PRO A 125 -3.23 -27.36 14.79
C PRO A 125 -3.93 -26.00 14.94
N GLU A 126 -3.26 -25.01 15.53
CA GLU A 126 -3.81 -23.67 15.69
C GLU A 126 -3.93 -22.93 14.36
N PHE A 127 -2.90 -23.04 13.51
CA PHE A 127 -2.90 -22.48 12.15
C PHE A 127 -4.09 -22.99 11.33
N LEU A 128 -4.33 -24.31 11.30
CA LEU A 128 -5.45 -24.90 10.57
C LEU A 128 -6.81 -24.56 11.19
N ARG A 129 -6.89 -24.48 12.53
CA ARG A 129 -8.11 -24.06 13.23
C ARG A 129 -8.50 -22.63 12.87
N LEU A 130 -7.52 -21.73 12.79
CA LEU A 130 -7.76 -20.33 12.44
C LEU A 130 -8.22 -20.19 10.99
N ILE A 131 -7.61 -20.93 10.06
CA ILE A 131 -8.01 -20.94 8.64
C ILE A 131 -9.38 -21.56 8.41
N GLY A 132 -9.69 -22.64 9.13
CA GLY A 132 -10.96 -23.37 9.01
C GLY A 132 -12.12 -22.79 9.80
N ALA A 133 -11.94 -21.69 10.53
CA ALA A 133 -13.02 -21.04 11.26
C ALA A 133 -14.03 -20.38 10.30
N ASP A 134 -15.33 -20.58 10.53
CA ASP A 134 -16.38 -19.93 9.75
C ASP A 134 -16.16 -18.41 9.70
N GLY A 135 -16.01 -17.87 8.49
CA GLY A 135 -15.76 -16.44 8.28
C GLY A 135 -14.30 -16.00 8.45
N TRP A 136 -13.32 -16.91 8.46
CA TRP A 136 -11.91 -16.52 8.36
C TRP A 136 -11.66 -15.77 7.04
N GLN A 137 -11.53 -14.45 7.16
CA GLN A 137 -11.21 -13.54 6.08
C GLN A 137 -10.19 -12.52 6.57
N THR A 138 -8.98 -12.62 6.05
CA THR A 138 -7.98 -11.56 6.24
C THR A 138 -8.38 -10.32 5.42
N PRO A 139 -7.86 -9.12 5.75
CA PRO A 139 -8.05 -7.94 4.90
C PRO A 139 -7.61 -8.18 3.44
N ALA A 140 -6.56 -8.99 3.21
CA ALA A 140 -6.09 -9.36 1.87
C ALA A 140 -7.06 -10.31 1.15
N MET A 141 -7.66 -11.29 1.84
CA MET A 141 -8.71 -12.16 1.26
C MET A 141 -9.99 -11.38 0.93
N ARG A 142 -10.35 -10.38 1.74
CA ARG A 142 -11.44 -9.46 1.40
C ARG A 142 -11.19 -8.67 0.11
N TRP A 143 -9.93 -8.51 -0.30
CA TRP A 143 -9.58 -7.90 -1.58
C TRP A 143 -9.45 -8.92 -2.71
N ALA A 144 -8.94 -10.13 -2.45
CA ALA A 144 -8.79 -11.19 -3.45
C ALA A 144 -10.14 -11.82 -3.86
N TYR A 145 -11.10 -11.89 -2.93
CA TYR A 145 -12.48 -12.34 -3.16
C TYR A 145 -13.49 -11.20 -3.18
N ALA A 146 -13.04 -9.94 -3.26
CA ALA A 146 -13.95 -8.88 -3.66
C ALA A 146 -14.52 -9.29 -5.04
N GLU A 147 -15.84 -9.22 -5.20
CA GLU A 147 -16.45 -9.34 -6.54
C GLU A 147 -15.65 -8.47 -7.52
N PRO A 148 -15.44 -8.92 -8.78
CA PRO A 148 -14.62 -8.19 -9.73
C PRO A 148 -15.09 -6.73 -9.75
N THR A 149 -14.30 -5.89 -9.09
CA THR A 149 -14.65 -4.49 -8.95
C THR A 149 -14.69 -3.94 -10.35
N HIS A 150 -15.66 -3.08 -10.64
CA HIS A 150 -15.79 -2.44 -11.95
C HIS A 150 -14.38 -2.08 -12.47
N PRO A 151 -14.01 -2.36 -13.73
CA PRO A 151 -12.63 -2.23 -14.21
C PRO A 151 -12.04 -0.80 -14.10
N LEU A 152 -12.91 0.16 -13.81
CA LEU A 152 -12.59 1.57 -13.56
C LEU A 152 -12.72 1.98 -12.08
N GLN A 153 -12.93 1.04 -11.15
CA GLN A 153 -13.16 1.36 -9.75
C GLN A 153 -11.94 2.03 -9.12
N ASP A 154 -10.73 1.61 -9.49
CA ASP A 154 -9.51 2.25 -9.04
C ASP A 154 -9.43 3.74 -9.46
N LEU A 155 -9.98 4.09 -10.63
CA LEU A 155 -10.12 5.47 -11.11
C LEU A 155 -11.28 6.18 -10.40
N ALA A 156 -12.41 5.50 -10.21
CA ALA A 156 -13.57 6.01 -9.48
C ALA A 156 -13.20 6.41 -8.05
N ASP A 157 -12.44 5.56 -7.35
CA ASP A 157 -11.97 5.80 -6.00
C ASP A 157 -11.05 7.04 -5.89
N LEU A 158 -10.44 7.51 -6.98
CA LEU A 158 -9.64 8.73 -6.99
C LEU A 158 -10.51 9.99 -7.00
N VAL A 159 -11.66 9.94 -7.68
CA VAL A 159 -12.51 11.10 -7.98
C VAL A 159 -13.79 11.16 -7.13
N GLY A 160 -14.15 10.03 -6.51
CA GLY A 160 -15.29 9.87 -5.60
C GLY A 160 -16.01 8.55 -5.86
N ASP A 161 -16.56 8.39 -7.05
CA ASP A 161 -17.32 7.23 -7.48
C ASP A 161 -17.34 7.12 -9.03
N LEU A 162 -18.04 6.10 -9.56
CA LEU A 162 -18.14 5.85 -11.00
C LEU A 162 -18.90 6.96 -11.73
N THR A 163 -19.92 7.55 -11.10
CA THR A 163 -20.69 8.65 -11.68
C THR A 163 -19.84 9.91 -11.82
N ALA A 164 -19.05 10.23 -10.79
CA ALA A 164 -18.08 11.32 -10.82
C ALA A 164 -16.98 11.09 -11.86
N LEU A 165 -16.56 9.84 -12.06
CA LEU A 165 -15.61 9.46 -13.10
C LEU A 165 -16.18 9.64 -14.51
N GLU A 166 -17.43 9.27 -14.74
CA GLU A 166 -18.12 9.44 -16.02
C GLU A 166 -18.23 10.92 -16.42
N HIS A 167 -18.57 11.78 -15.48
CA HIS A 167 -18.76 13.22 -15.69
C HIS A 167 -17.49 14.05 -15.48
N LEU A 168 -16.34 13.40 -15.28
CA LEU A 168 -15.09 14.10 -14.98
C LEU A 168 -14.63 14.95 -16.17
N ASP A 169 -14.59 16.26 -15.98
CA ASP A 169 -14.02 17.20 -16.94
C ASP A 169 -12.57 17.58 -16.61
N THR A 170 -11.91 18.22 -17.58
CA THR A 170 -10.51 18.66 -17.48
C THR A 170 -10.38 20.18 -17.28
N THR A 171 -11.46 20.86 -16.88
CA THR A 171 -11.44 22.30 -16.61
C THR A 171 -10.51 22.58 -15.43
N PRO A 172 -9.54 23.51 -15.56
CA PRO A 172 -8.67 23.90 -14.47
C PRO A 172 -9.43 24.36 -13.23
N LEU A 173 -8.88 24.06 -12.06
CA LEU A 173 -9.41 24.59 -10.81
C LEU A 173 -9.35 26.13 -10.83
N PRO A 174 -10.44 26.83 -10.48
CA PRO A 174 -10.46 28.29 -10.50
C PRO A 174 -9.59 28.86 -9.39
N ASP A 175 -9.15 30.11 -9.58
CA ASP A 175 -8.57 30.90 -8.50
C ASP A 175 -9.68 31.49 -7.62
N GLU A 176 -10.09 30.74 -6.61
CA GLU A 176 -11.17 31.13 -5.71
C GLU A 176 -10.65 31.50 -4.31
N PRO A 177 -11.29 32.46 -3.62
CA PRO A 177 -10.96 32.77 -2.23
C PRO A 177 -11.22 31.57 -1.31
N PHE A 178 -10.58 31.56 -0.14
CA PHE A 178 -10.80 30.52 0.85
C PHE A 178 -12.25 30.54 1.38
N GLY A 179 -12.90 29.37 1.41
CA GLY A 179 -14.29 29.19 1.85
C GLY A 179 -14.48 29.24 3.36
N TRP A 180 -14.37 30.42 3.97
CA TRP A 180 -14.47 30.63 5.43
C TRP A 180 -15.76 30.08 6.06
N THR A 181 -16.86 30.06 5.32
CA THR A 181 -18.16 29.54 5.78
C THR A 181 -18.16 28.03 6.04
N GLU A 182 -17.20 27.29 5.48
CA GLU A 182 -17.07 25.84 5.68
C GLU A 182 -16.29 25.46 6.95
N VAL A 183 -15.65 26.45 7.59
CA VAL A 183 -14.82 26.23 8.79
C VAL A 183 -15.65 26.44 10.05
N PRO A 184 -15.68 25.47 10.99
CA PRO A 184 -16.31 25.70 12.29
C PRO A 184 -15.71 26.93 12.98
N GLY A 185 -16.54 27.83 13.52
CA GLY A 185 -16.08 29.12 14.10
C GLY A 185 -14.91 29.01 15.08
N THR A 186 -14.88 27.92 15.88
CA THR A 186 -13.78 27.61 16.82
C THR A 186 -12.41 27.40 16.17
N LEU A 187 -12.36 27.18 14.86
CA LEU A 187 -11.12 26.98 14.10
C LEU A 187 -10.75 28.20 13.24
N VAL A 188 -11.58 29.23 13.14
CA VAL A 188 -11.29 30.42 12.33
C VAL A 188 -9.91 31.02 12.66
N PRO A 189 -9.52 31.23 13.94
CA PRO A 189 -8.19 31.75 14.26
C PRO A 189 -7.04 30.84 13.79
N VAL A 190 -7.26 29.52 13.79
CA VAL A 190 -6.25 28.57 13.28
C VAL A 190 -6.10 28.69 11.77
N PHE A 191 -7.20 28.95 11.05
CA PHE A 191 -7.21 29.09 9.60
C PHE A 191 -6.69 30.45 9.12
N GLU A 192 -6.87 31.51 9.92
CA GLU A 192 -6.25 32.82 9.68
C GLU A 192 -4.72 32.71 9.54
N ASP A 193 -4.08 31.85 10.33
CA ASP A 193 -2.64 31.59 10.22
C ASP A 193 -2.30 30.46 9.21
N LEU A 194 -3.16 29.45 9.06
CA LEU A 194 -2.88 28.28 8.21
C LEU A 194 -2.96 28.61 6.73
N VAL A 195 -3.98 29.36 6.31
CA VAL A 195 -4.25 29.66 4.89
C VAL A 195 -3.09 30.43 4.25
N PRO A 196 -2.54 31.49 4.88
CA PRO A 196 -1.36 32.17 4.34
C PRO A 196 -0.15 31.26 4.12
N LEU A 197 0.05 30.23 4.95
CA LEU A 197 1.14 29.26 4.77
C LEU A 197 0.92 28.36 3.55
N LEU A 198 -0.32 27.94 3.31
CA LEU A 198 -0.69 27.16 2.12
C LEU A 198 -0.57 27.99 0.85
N ASP A 199 -1.02 29.24 0.90
CA ASP A 199 -0.97 30.18 -0.23
C ASP A 199 0.47 30.52 -0.59
N SER A 200 1.29 30.88 0.40
CA SER A 200 2.71 31.15 0.22
C SER A 200 3.47 29.95 -0.37
N CYS A 201 3.12 28.73 0.05
CA CYS A 201 3.67 27.51 -0.55
C CYS A 201 3.30 27.38 -2.03
N ALA A 202 2.05 27.65 -2.39
CA ALA A 202 1.62 27.58 -3.78
C ALA A 202 2.28 28.66 -4.63
N ASP A 203 2.29 29.91 -4.16
CA ASP A 203 2.79 31.07 -4.89
C ASP A 203 4.29 30.97 -5.20
N GLN A 204 5.06 30.35 -4.29
CA GLN A 204 6.51 30.21 -4.49
C GLN A 204 6.90 29.02 -5.38
N TRP A 205 6.10 27.95 -5.39
CA TRP A 205 6.60 26.65 -5.85
C TRP A 205 5.63 25.81 -6.68
N LEU A 206 4.35 26.13 -6.70
CA LEU A 206 3.30 25.32 -7.31
C LEU A 206 2.44 26.18 -8.26
N THR A 207 1.22 25.73 -8.54
CA THR A 207 0.27 26.45 -9.39
C THR A 207 -0.95 26.90 -8.59
N VAL A 208 -1.74 27.80 -9.17
CA VAL A 208 -3.02 28.24 -8.60
C VAL A 208 -3.98 27.09 -8.32
N GLU A 209 -3.98 26.05 -9.15
CA GLU A 209 -4.81 24.86 -8.91
C GLU A 209 -4.41 24.13 -7.63
N HIS A 210 -3.10 24.06 -7.32
CA HIS A 210 -2.63 23.49 -6.07
C HIS A 210 -3.08 24.33 -4.87
N ARG A 211 -3.04 25.67 -4.99
CA ARG A 211 -3.56 26.59 -3.97
C ARG A 211 -5.03 26.30 -3.68
N THR A 212 -5.85 26.25 -4.71
CA THR A 212 -7.28 25.94 -4.60
C THR A 212 -7.53 24.56 -4.00
N ALA A 213 -6.82 23.53 -4.46
CA ALA A 213 -6.94 22.19 -3.90
C ALA A 213 -6.52 22.11 -2.42
N MET A 214 -5.44 22.79 -2.01
CA MET A 214 -5.00 22.83 -0.61
C MET A 214 -6.03 23.54 0.29
N ARG A 215 -6.59 24.66 -0.18
CA ARG A 215 -7.68 25.39 0.51
C ARG A 215 -8.90 24.49 0.71
N ARG A 216 -9.39 23.86 -0.36
CA ARG A 216 -10.55 22.93 -0.31
C ARG A 216 -10.31 21.72 0.58
N LEU A 217 -9.10 21.14 0.55
CA LEU A 217 -8.75 20.02 1.42
C LEU A 217 -8.75 20.45 2.89
N ALA A 218 -8.16 21.61 3.21
CA ALA A 218 -8.12 22.13 4.57
C ALA A 218 -9.54 22.34 5.14
N ALA A 219 -10.43 22.96 4.36
CA ALA A 219 -11.85 23.12 4.71
C ALA A 219 -12.56 21.76 4.89
N THR A 220 -12.28 20.80 3.99
CA THR A 220 -12.84 19.44 4.08
C THR A 220 -12.43 18.73 5.37
N VAL A 221 -11.15 18.81 5.77
CA VAL A 221 -10.67 18.25 7.04
C VAL A 221 -11.36 18.93 8.22
N ALA A 222 -11.47 20.26 8.22
CA ALA A 222 -12.13 21.00 9.30
C ALA A 222 -13.60 20.61 9.49
N ARG A 223 -14.31 20.40 8.37
CA ARG A 223 -15.73 19.99 8.36
C ARG A 223 -15.94 18.54 8.79
N ARG A 224 -15.08 17.61 8.36
CA ARG A 224 -15.25 16.16 8.61
C ARG A 224 -14.67 15.72 9.95
N ASP A 225 -13.40 16.03 10.21
CA ASP A 225 -12.73 15.71 11.48
C ASP A 225 -11.64 16.75 11.78
N PRO A 226 -11.92 17.73 12.66
CA PRO A 226 -10.99 18.81 12.97
C PRO A 226 -9.83 18.39 13.89
N ARG A 227 -9.83 17.17 14.45
CA ARG A 227 -8.84 16.76 15.47
C ARG A 227 -7.38 16.88 15.00
N PRO A 228 -7.02 16.49 13.76
CA PRO A 228 -5.65 16.64 13.26
C PRO A 228 -5.22 18.10 13.11
N LEU A 229 -6.17 19.02 12.90
CA LEU A 229 -5.90 20.45 12.77
C LEU A 229 -5.65 21.12 14.12
N ARG A 230 -6.00 20.51 15.24
CA ARG A 230 -5.80 21.08 16.59
C ARG A 230 -4.45 20.74 17.21
N ARG A 231 -3.72 19.77 16.65
CA ARG A 231 -2.51 19.22 17.26
C ARG A 231 -1.25 19.57 16.48
N GLY A 232 -0.20 19.91 17.22
CA GLY A 232 1.16 20.10 16.70
C GLY A 232 1.40 21.44 15.97
N PRO A 233 2.65 21.66 15.51
CA PRO A 233 3.05 22.92 14.88
C PRO A 233 2.27 23.22 13.61
N LEU A 234 1.91 24.49 13.40
CA LEU A 234 1.10 24.92 12.26
C LEU A 234 1.79 24.68 10.91
N LEU A 235 3.10 24.97 10.81
CA LEU A 235 3.92 24.68 9.63
C LEU A 235 3.85 23.21 9.22
N ARG A 236 3.85 22.29 10.21
CA ARG A 236 3.75 20.85 9.95
C ARG A 236 2.36 20.47 9.44
N ARG A 237 1.30 21.15 9.89
CA ARG A 237 -0.07 20.97 9.40
C ARG A 237 -0.20 21.46 7.97
N ALA A 238 0.34 22.64 7.65
CA ALA A 238 0.37 23.17 6.28
C ALA A 238 1.13 22.23 5.32
N ALA A 239 2.33 21.80 5.72
CA ALA A 239 3.14 20.86 4.94
C ALA A 239 2.43 19.51 4.72
N ALA A 240 1.69 19.02 5.71
CA ALA A 240 0.91 17.78 5.58
C ALA A 240 -0.24 17.91 4.57
N ILE A 241 -0.94 19.04 4.54
CA ILE A 241 -1.99 19.33 3.54
C ILE A 241 -1.37 19.41 2.13
N ALA A 242 -0.28 20.17 1.97
CA ALA A 242 0.44 20.26 0.71
C ALA A 242 0.91 18.88 0.21
N TRP A 243 1.42 18.05 1.12
CA TRP A 243 1.86 16.69 0.81
C TRP A 243 0.72 15.84 0.23
N ILE A 244 -0.49 15.90 0.82
CA ILE A 244 -1.66 15.14 0.35
C ILE A 244 -2.03 15.58 -1.07
N VAL A 245 -2.16 16.89 -1.29
CA VAL A 245 -2.55 17.45 -2.59
C VAL A 245 -1.54 17.06 -3.66
N LEU A 246 -0.24 17.24 -3.40
CA LEU A 246 0.79 16.90 -4.38
C LEU A 246 0.86 15.40 -4.67
N ARG A 247 0.60 14.53 -3.67
CA ARG A 247 0.53 13.08 -3.90
C ARG A 247 -0.70 12.66 -4.69
N ALA A 248 -1.86 13.25 -4.39
CA ALA A 248 -3.10 12.99 -5.14
C ALA A 248 -2.99 13.41 -6.62
N ASN A 249 -2.27 14.50 -6.85
CA ASN A 249 -2.02 15.08 -8.17
C ASN A 249 -0.78 14.52 -8.87
N ASP A 250 -0.12 13.53 -8.28
CA ASP A 250 1.00 12.86 -8.93
C ASP A 250 2.17 13.85 -9.18
N ASP A 251 2.36 14.82 -8.29
CA ASP A 251 3.39 15.87 -8.37
C ASP A 251 4.46 15.73 -7.27
N LEU A 252 4.26 14.83 -6.30
CA LEU A 252 5.23 14.49 -5.26
C LEU A 252 5.77 13.07 -5.43
N GLY A 253 7.09 12.93 -5.51
CA GLY A 253 7.76 11.62 -5.54
C GLY A 253 9.06 11.62 -6.33
N PRO A 254 9.77 10.48 -6.39
CA PRO A 254 10.94 10.35 -7.26
C PRO A 254 10.52 10.34 -8.73
N GLY A 255 11.29 11.00 -9.60
CA GLY A 255 11.13 10.94 -11.06
C GLY A 255 11.01 12.29 -11.76
N ARG A 256 11.35 12.33 -13.05
CA ARG A 256 11.43 13.56 -13.86
C ARG A 256 10.09 14.24 -14.12
N GLN A 257 8.97 13.53 -13.96
CA GLN A 257 7.63 14.08 -14.20
C GLN A 257 6.98 14.68 -12.95
N ARG A 258 7.62 14.53 -11.78
CA ARG A 258 7.16 15.06 -10.48
C ARG A 258 7.78 16.44 -10.24
N LEU A 259 7.07 17.31 -9.51
CA LEU A 259 7.55 18.65 -9.19
C LEU A 259 8.64 18.64 -8.13
N MET A 260 8.52 17.78 -7.12
CA MET A 260 9.51 17.68 -6.03
C MET A 260 9.40 16.36 -5.25
N THR A 261 10.41 16.06 -4.42
CA THR A 261 10.35 14.92 -3.49
C THR A 261 9.68 15.30 -2.17
N ALA A 262 9.28 14.30 -1.37
CA ALA A 262 8.75 14.53 -0.02
C ALA A 262 9.78 15.22 0.90
N LYS A 263 11.06 14.90 0.72
CA LYS A 263 12.17 15.55 1.42
C LYS A 263 12.28 17.02 1.05
N ASP A 264 12.19 17.35 -0.23
CA ASP A 264 12.25 18.74 -0.71
C ASP A 264 11.08 19.55 -0.17
N LEU A 265 9.87 18.98 -0.18
CA LEU A 265 8.68 19.63 0.39
C LEU A 265 8.89 19.94 1.87
N SER A 266 9.32 18.96 2.67
CA SER A 266 9.63 19.19 4.08
C SER A 266 10.68 20.29 4.27
N ALA A 267 11.75 20.28 3.48
CA ALA A 267 12.80 21.28 3.54
C ALA A 267 12.30 22.69 3.20
N ARG A 268 11.40 22.84 2.21
CA ARG A 268 10.77 24.11 1.83
C ARG A 268 9.89 24.71 2.93
N PHE A 269 9.28 23.87 3.76
CA PHE A 269 8.58 24.29 4.98
C PHE A 269 9.52 24.47 6.20
N GLY A 270 10.84 24.32 6.04
CA GLY A 270 11.81 24.43 7.13
C GLY A 270 11.78 23.25 8.11
N LEU A 271 11.24 22.10 7.71
CA LEU A 271 11.06 20.94 8.58
C LEU A 271 12.23 19.96 8.42
N ARG A 272 12.72 19.45 9.57
CA ARG A 272 13.80 18.45 9.60
C ARG A 272 13.35 17.02 9.30
N SER A 273 12.06 16.75 9.44
CA SER A 273 11.47 15.41 9.27
C SER A 273 10.40 15.42 8.19
N GLU A 274 10.19 14.25 7.56
CA GLU A 274 9.09 14.06 6.62
C GLU A 274 7.73 14.21 7.30
N VAL A 275 6.73 14.62 6.52
CA VAL A 275 5.36 14.90 6.98
C VAL A 275 4.35 13.82 6.58
N SER A 276 4.80 12.68 6.08
CA SER A 276 3.94 11.57 5.61
C SER A 276 3.04 11.01 6.72
N SER A 277 3.54 10.85 7.95
CA SER A 277 2.75 10.38 9.09
C SER A 277 1.59 11.31 9.48
N PRO A 278 1.81 12.62 9.74
CA PRO A 278 0.71 13.54 9.99
C PRO A 278 -0.22 13.72 8.78
N ALA A 279 0.32 13.67 7.56
CA ALA A 279 -0.47 13.70 6.33
C ALA A 279 -1.46 12.52 6.23
N ARG A 280 -1.05 11.30 6.56
CA ARG A 280 -1.96 10.14 6.59
C ARG A 280 -3.12 10.32 7.58
N SER A 281 -2.86 10.96 8.72
CA SER A 281 -3.92 11.28 9.70
C SER A 281 -4.94 12.26 9.12
N MET A 282 -4.47 13.33 8.47
CA MET A 282 -5.33 14.32 7.80
C MET A 282 -6.07 13.74 6.59
N LEU A 283 -5.44 12.87 5.81
CA LEU A 283 -6.06 12.18 4.68
C LEU A 283 -7.26 11.36 5.14
N ARG A 284 -7.10 10.56 6.21
CA ARG A 284 -8.21 9.79 6.81
C ARG A 284 -9.32 10.70 7.33
N ALA A 285 -8.96 11.81 7.98
CA ALA A 285 -9.93 12.82 8.44
C ALA A 285 -10.71 13.44 7.27
N ALA A 286 -10.07 13.61 6.11
CA ALA A 286 -10.73 14.06 4.89
C ALA A 286 -11.57 12.95 4.22
N GLY A 287 -11.59 11.72 4.73
CA GLY A 287 -12.29 10.58 4.12
C GLY A 287 -11.52 9.91 2.97
N GLY A 288 -10.25 10.27 2.76
CA GLY A 288 -9.40 9.64 1.78
C GLY A 288 -8.65 8.43 2.35
N SER A 289 -8.02 7.67 1.45
CA SER A 289 -7.23 6.49 1.78
C SER A 289 -5.90 6.48 1.04
N GLN A 290 -4.94 5.75 1.59
CA GLN A 290 -3.69 5.45 0.92
C GLN A 290 -3.72 3.98 0.52
N CYS A 291 -3.58 3.70 -0.76
CA CYS A 291 -3.52 2.33 -1.26
C CYS A 291 -2.18 2.08 -1.92
N TRP A 292 -1.57 0.96 -1.60
CA TRP A 292 -0.50 0.44 -2.43
C TRP A 292 -1.12 -0.33 -3.60
N SER A 293 -0.57 -0.15 -4.80
CA SER A 293 -0.90 -0.95 -5.98
C SER A 293 0.39 -1.40 -6.64
N ALA A 294 0.46 -2.65 -7.09
CA ALA A 294 1.64 -3.18 -7.78
C ALA A 294 1.93 -2.42 -9.09
N GLU A 295 0.88 -1.99 -9.80
CA GLU A 295 0.98 -1.32 -11.10
C GLU A 295 1.37 0.17 -10.98
N PHE A 296 1.00 0.84 -9.88
CA PHE A 296 1.17 2.29 -9.77
C PHE A 296 1.78 2.78 -8.46
N GLY A 297 2.29 1.87 -7.64
CA GLY A 297 2.91 2.17 -6.36
C GLY A 297 1.94 2.73 -5.32
N ASP A 298 2.49 3.51 -4.40
CA ASP A 298 1.79 4.13 -3.27
C ASP A 298 0.93 5.33 -3.73
N ARG A 299 -0.39 5.16 -3.80
CA ARG A 299 -1.35 6.17 -4.25
C ARG A 299 -2.12 6.79 -3.09
N VAL A 300 -2.31 8.09 -3.16
CA VAL A 300 -3.22 8.84 -2.28
C VAL A 300 -4.55 9.01 -3.02
N ARG A 301 -5.60 8.40 -2.47
CA ARG A 301 -6.99 8.50 -2.94
C ARG A 301 -7.71 9.54 -2.10
N VAL A 302 -7.93 10.71 -2.67
CA VAL A 302 -8.69 11.77 -1.99
C VAL A 302 -10.20 11.58 -2.13
N GLY A 303 -10.66 10.84 -3.15
CA GLY A 303 -12.08 10.56 -3.38
C GLY A 303 -12.90 11.82 -3.67
N ASP A 304 -12.27 12.85 -4.24
CA ASP A 304 -12.92 14.11 -4.59
C ASP A 304 -12.20 14.76 -5.77
N ALA A 305 -12.85 14.76 -6.94
CA ALA A 305 -12.33 15.38 -8.16
C ALA A 305 -11.96 16.87 -7.96
N ARG A 306 -12.63 17.58 -7.04
CA ARG A 306 -12.42 19.02 -6.78
C ARG A 306 -11.06 19.33 -6.14
N LEU A 307 -10.30 18.30 -5.75
CA LEU A 307 -8.94 18.38 -5.22
C LEU A 307 -7.88 17.99 -6.27
N LEU A 308 -8.30 17.63 -7.47
CA LEU A 308 -7.42 17.23 -8.57
C LEU A 308 -7.25 18.38 -9.58
N THR A 309 -6.02 18.61 -10.02
CA THR A 309 -5.65 19.55 -11.08
C THR A 309 -6.17 19.07 -12.43
N ALA A 310 -6.34 19.99 -13.39
CA ALA A 310 -6.72 19.66 -14.77
C ALA A 310 -5.82 18.58 -15.36
N ARG A 311 -4.48 18.72 -15.22
CA ARG A 311 -3.50 17.73 -15.67
C ARG A 311 -3.75 16.34 -15.07
N ARG A 312 -4.08 16.27 -13.78
CA ARG A 312 -4.38 14.98 -13.14
C ARG A 312 -5.68 14.38 -13.67
N ARG A 313 -6.73 15.18 -13.83
CA ARG A 313 -8.01 14.73 -14.38
C ARG A 313 -7.88 14.27 -15.83
N GLU A 314 -7.12 14.98 -16.66
CA GLU A 314 -6.84 14.59 -18.04
C GLU A 314 -6.22 13.20 -18.13
N ARG A 315 -5.26 12.88 -17.24
CA ARG A 315 -4.67 11.54 -17.17
C ARG A 315 -5.70 10.48 -16.75
N ILE A 316 -6.59 10.81 -15.82
CA ILE A 316 -7.66 9.89 -15.39
C ILE A 316 -8.67 9.67 -16.51
N VAL A 317 -9.10 10.72 -17.21
CA VAL A 317 -9.99 10.66 -18.38
C VAL A 317 -9.35 9.84 -19.50
N THR A 318 -8.08 10.11 -19.83
CA THR A 318 -7.34 9.34 -20.84
C THR A 318 -7.31 7.85 -20.49
N GLU A 319 -7.07 7.52 -19.22
CA GLU A 319 -7.01 6.13 -18.77
C GLU A 319 -8.39 5.47 -18.74
N ARG A 320 -9.43 6.20 -18.34
CA ARG A 320 -10.84 5.79 -18.41
C ARG A 320 -11.21 5.44 -19.85
N ASP A 321 -10.95 6.35 -20.78
CA ASP A 321 -11.29 6.20 -22.19
C ASP A 321 -10.46 5.10 -22.88
N ARG A 322 -9.24 4.84 -22.40
CA ARG A 322 -8.41 3.71 -22.84
C ARG A 322 -8.99 2.36 -22.40
N ARG A 323 -9.57 2.30 -21.20
CA ARG A 323 -10.11 1.06 -20.60
C ARG A 323 -11.58 0.80 -20.96
N ALA A 324 -12.36 1.83 -21.29
CA ALA A 324 -13.79 1.72 -21.59
C ALA A 324 -14.13 0.82 -22.80
N PRO A 325 -13.39 0.82 -23.93
CA PRO A 325 -13.69 -0.02 -25.09
C PRO A 325 -13.52 -1.52 -24.81
N THR A 326 -12.59 -1.88 -23.92
CA THR A 326 -12.27 -3.28 -23.55
C THR A 326 -13.41 -3.97 -22.80
N PHE A 327 -14.41 -3.23 -22.32
CA PHE A 327 -15.55 -3.78 -21.58
C PHE A 327 -16.85 -3.84 -22.40
N ILE A 328 -17.01 -2.96 -23.39
CA ILE A 328 -18.20 -2.95 -24.27
C ILE A 328 -18.04 -3.96 -25.43
N GLY A 329 -16.81 -4.36 -25.76
CA GLY A 329 -16.49 -5.36 -26.79
C GLY A 329 -16.03 -6.70 -26.22
N GLU A 330 -16.80 -7.75 -26.52
CA GLU A 330 -16.46 -9.19 -26.58
C GLU A 330 -16.35 -10.09 -25.32
N ASP A 331 -16.23 -9.62 -24.07
CA ASP A 331 -16.21 -10.55 -22.91
C ASP A 331 -16.74 -9.94 -21.59
N ALA A 332 -17.89 -9.26 -21.62
CA ALA A 332 -18.59 -8.94 -20.37
C ALA A 332 -19.28 -10.21 -19.84
N PRO A 333 -18.96 -10.72 -18.63
CA PRO A 333 -19.74 -11.81 -18.05
C PRO A 333 -21.19 -11.35 -17.92
N ALA A 334 -22.12 -12.17 -18.40
CA ALA A 334 -23.55 -11.87 -18.52
C ALA A 334 -24.22 -11.43 -17.20
N SER A 335 -23.53 -11.54 -16.06
CA SER A 335 -23.97 -11.04 -14.74
C SER A 335 -24.06 -9.52 -14.62
N PHE A 336 -23.49 -8.74 -15.55
CA PHE A 336 -23.56 -7.27 -15.52
C PHE A 336 -24.72 -6.67 -16.34
N LEU A 337 -25.37 -7.46 -17.19
CA LEU A 337 -26.51 -7.02 -17.97
C LEU A 337 -27.80 -7.48 -17.27
N ASP A 338 -28.38 -6.58 -16.46
CA ASP A 338 -29.77 -6.57 -15.97
C ASP A 338 -30.02 -7.05 -14.51
N PRO A 339 -29.89 -6.17 -13.49
CA PRO A 339 -30.32 -6.47 -12.13
C PRO A 339 -31.85 -6.37 -11.92
N PHE A 340 -32.66 -6.12 -12.96
CA PHE A 340 -34.09 -5.81 -12.81
C PHE A 340 -35.10 -6.72 -13.51
N LYS A 341 -34.69 -7.84 -14.11
CA LYS A 341 -35.66 -8.88 -14.51
C LYS A 341 -36.12 -9.72 -13.32
N LYS A 342 -37.02 -9.13 -12.52
CA LYS A 342 -37.90 -9.85 -11.61
C LYS A 342 -38.81 -10.76 -12.41
N THR A 343 -38.71 -12.06 -12.15
CA THR A 343 -39.63 -13.10 -12.58
C THR A 343 -41.02 -12.84 -12.00
N HIS A 344 -42.04 -12.92 -12.85
CA HIS A 344 -43.45 -13.07 -12.48
C HIS A 344 -43.75 -14.51 -12.07
#